data_AF-A0A9X8G9K6-F1
#
_entry.id   AF-A0A9X8G9K6-F1
#
_cell.length_a   1.000
_cell.length_b   1.000
_cell.length_c   1.000
_cell.angle_alpha   90.00
_cell.angle_beta   90.00
_cell.angle_gamma   90.00
#
_symmetry.space_group_name_H-M   'P 1'
#
loop_
_entity.id
_entity.type
_entity.pdbx_description
1 polymer ?
#
loop_
_entity_poly.entity_id
_entity_poly.type
_entity_poly.pdbx_seq_one_letter_code
_entity_poly.pdbx_strand_id
1 'polypeptide(L)'
;MSKRYGNYRLDDIHSMAVAPTNEQESQDYRNALATGNYPLSITDCETVGLSGGCVVDCHVYLDGKCQEHKEMIPHLETEEDKATYQELYIDQ
;
A
#
# COMPACT_ATOMS: atom_id res chain seq x y z
N MET A 1 -11.66 -8.65 -23.51
CA MET A 1 -10.31 -8.05 -23.47
C MET A 1 -10.01 -7.75 -22.01
N SER A 2 -9.00 -8.38 -21.43
CA SER A 2 -8.52 -8.00 -20.10
C SER A 2 -7.93 -6.60 -20.17
N LYS A 3 -8.40 -5.70 -19.31
CA LYS A 3 -7.86 -4.34 -19.20
C LYS A 3 -6.67 -4.38 -18.24
N ARG A 4 -5.56 -3.76 -18.67
CA ARG A 4 -4.33 -3.63 -17.89
C ARG A 4 -4.18 -2.18 -17.43
N TYR A 5 -3.82 -2.00 -16.17
CA TYR A 5 -3.56 -0.71 -15.55
C TYR A 5 -2.18 -0.78 -14.91
N GLY A 6 -1.18 -0.15 -15.54
CA GLY A 6 0.23 -0.33 -15.15
C GLY A 6 0.63 -1.82 -15.13
N ASN A 7 0.99 -2.31 -13.96
CA ASN A 7 1.34 -3.72 -13.73
C ASN A 7 0.16 -4.61 -13.35
N TYR A 8 -1.04 -4.04 -13.13
CA TYR A 8 -2.20 -4.72 -12.54
C TYR A 8 -3.24 -5.15 -13.56
N ARG A 9 -3.78 -6.35 -13.34
CA ARG A 9 -4.82 -6.98 -14.15
C ARG A 9 -5.77 -7.77 -13.26
N LEU A 10 -7.06 -7.44 -13.29
CA LEU A 10 -8.07 -8.08 -12.45
C LEU A 10 -8.19 -9.61 -12.68
N ASP A 11 -7.91 -10.08 -13.90
CA ASP A 11 -7.94 -11.50 -14.27
C ASP A 11 -6.65 -12.27 -13.92
N ASP A 12 -5.62 -11.58 -13.41
CA ASP A 12 -4.36 -12.19 -13.00
C ASP A 12 -4.11 -11.93 -11.51
N ILE A 13 -4.40 -12.94 -10.69
CA ILE A 13 -4.24 -12.86 -9.23
C ILE A 13 -2.80 -12.57 -8.81
N HIS A 14 -1.80 -13.00 -9.59
CA HIS A 14 -0.39 -12.72 -9.26
C HIS A 14 -0.11 -11.23 -9.42
N SER A 15 -0.70 -10.58 -10.42
CA SER A 15 -0.57 -9.15 -10.59
C SER A 15 -1.23 -8.37 -9.44
N MET A 16 -2.40 -8.83 -8.98
CA MET A 16 -3.17 -8.18 -7.91
C MET A 16 -2.60 -8.44 -6.50
N ALA A 17 -1.71 -9.42 -6.35
CA ALA A 17 -1.02 -9.74 -5.10
C ALA A 17 0.26 -8.93 -4.89
N VAL A 18 0.71 -8.17 -5.89
CA VAL A 18 1.86 -7.28 -5.74
C VAL A 18 1.40 -5.96 -5.12
N ALA A 19 1.92 -5.64 -3.94
CA ALA A 19 1.60 -4.37 -3.29
C ALA A 19 2.11 -3.18 -4.13
N PRO A 20 1.33 -2.10 -4.26
CA PRO A 20 1.79 -0.89 -4.92
C PRO A 20 2.93 -0.25 -4.11
N THR A 21 4.01 0.10 -4.81
CA THR A 21 5.25 0.63 -4.23
C THR A 21 5.34 2.15 -4.28
N ASN A 22 4.36 2.81 -4.89
CA ASN A 22 4.29 4.26 -5.01
C ASN A 22 2.85 4.70 -5.33
N GLU A 23 2.61 6.01 -5.29
CA GLU A 23 1.29 6.60 -5.54
C GLU A 23 0.72 6.24 -6.92
N GLN A 24 1.55 6.23 -7.97
CA GLN A 24 1.10 5.91 -9.32
C GLN A 24 0.64 4.45 -9.42
N GLU A 25 1.38 3.52 -8.79
CA GLU A 25 0.97 2.12 -8.71
C GLU A 25 -0.31 1.95 -7.89
N SER A 26 -0.48 2.71 -6.79
CA SER A 26 -1.74 2.72 -6.03
C SER A 26 -2.91 3.23 -6.88
N GLN A 27 -2.72 4.24 -7.71
CA GLN A 27 -3.74 4.70 -8.67
C GLN A 27 -4.07 3.62 -9.72
N ASP A 28 -3.06 2.96 -10.26
CA ASP A 28 -3.25 1.88 -11.24
C ASP A 28 -3.97 0.68 -10.63
N TYR A 29 -3.65 0.33 -9.38
CA TYR A 29 -4.33 -0.71 -8.61
C TYR A 29 -5.82 -0.37 -8.41
N ARG A 30 -6.13 0.88 -8.03
CA ARG A 30 -7.52 1.37 -7.91
C ARG A 30 -8.27 1.29 -9.21
N ASN A 31 -7.65 1.72 -10.30
CA ASN A 31 -8.26 1.68 -11.62
C ASN A 31 -8.52 0.22 -12.07
N ALA A 32 -7.63 -0.70 -11.75
CA ALA A 32 -7.85 -2.14 -11.97
C ALA A 32 -9.03 -2.67 -11.13
N LEU A 33 -9.07 -2.36 -9.83
CA LEU A 33 -10.15 -2.76 -8.93
C LEU A 33 -11.52 -2.18 -9.32
N ALA A 34 -11.56 -0.94 -9.80
CA ALA A 34 -12.78 -0.28 -10.25
C ALA A 34 -13.47 -1.04 -11.41
N THR A 35 -12.71 -1.80 -12.21
CA THR A 35 -13.30 -2.68 -13.23
C THR A 35 -14.06 -3.87 -12.64
N GLY A 36 -13.78 -4.24 -11.39
CA GLY A 36 -14.41 -5.33 -10.64
C GLY A 36 -15.55 -4.90 -9.71
N ASN A 37 -16.05 -3.67 -9.82
CA ASN A 37 -17.06 -3.04 -8.95
C ASN A 37 -16.55 -2.63 -7.55
N TYR A 38 -15.25 -2.49 -7.35
CA TYR A 38 -14.74 -1.80 -6.16
C TYR A 38 -14.93 -0.28 -6.29
N PRO A 39 -15.24 0.43 -5.20
CA PRO A 39 -15.41 1.88 -5.23
C PRO A 39 -14.12 2.57 -5.66
N LEU A 40 -14.24 3.65 -6.44
CA LEU A 40 -13.08 4.48 -6.83
C LEU A 40 -12.53 5.32 -5.67
N SER A 41 -13.26 5.40 -4.56
CA SER A 41 -12.89 6.19 -3.37
C SER A 41 -11.88 5.50 -2.46
N ILE A 42 -11.27 4.39 -2.92
CA ILE A 42 -10.21 3.69 -2.19
C ILE A 42 -8.99 4.62 -2.14
N THR A 43 -8.41 4.77 -0.96
CA THR A 43 -7.20 5.55 -0.67
C THR A 43 -5.95 4.68 -0.87
N ASP A 44 -4.77 5.29 -0.93
CA ASP A 44 -3.52 4.52 -1.10
C ASP A 44 -3.27 3.55 0.07
N CYS A 45 -3.72 3.90 1.28
CA CYS A 45 -3.67 3.00 2.42
C CYS A 45 -4.58 1.78 2.23
N GLU A 46 -5.76 1.96 1.67
CA GLU A 46 -6.69 0.86 1.38
C GLU A 46 -6.23 0.00 0.20
N THR A 47 -5.55 0.58 -0.81
CA THR A 47 -4.97 -0.23 -1.91
C THR A 47 -3.87 -1.14 -1.40
N VAL A 48 -3.01 -0.61 -0.54
CA VAL A 48 -1.97 -1.37 0.13
C VAL A 48 -2.59 -2.43 1.04
N GLY A 49 -3.60 -2.06 1.83
CA GLY A 49 -4.38 -2.98 2.67
C GLY A 49 -4.97 -4.15 1.90
N LEU A 50 -5.62 -3.89 0.77
CA LEU A 50 -6.19 -4.91 -0.12
C LEU A 50 -5.12 -5.81 -0.76
N SER A 51 -3.93 -5.29 -0.98
CA SER A 51 -2.81 -6.04 -1.58
C SER A 51 -1.96 -6.84 -0.58
N GLY A 52 -2.08 -6.60 0.73
CA GLY A 52 -1.22 -7.27 1.72
C GLY A 52 -1.00 -6.56 3.04
N GLY A 53 -1.60 -5.38 3.27
CA GLY A 53 -1.46 -4.64 4.52
C GLY A 53 -0.37 -3.57 4.48
N CYS A 54 -0.41 -2.66 5.45
CA CYS A 54 0.65 -1.67 5.66
C CYS A 54 1.83 -2.39 6.31
N VAL A 55 2.95 -2.46 5.61
CA VAL A 55 4.21 -3.09 6.03
C VAL A 55 5.33 -2.05 6.05
N VAL A 56 6.41 -2.30 6.79
CA VAL A 56 7.49 -1.33 7.01
C VAL A 56 8.20 -0.86 5.73
N ASP A 57 8.15 -1.68 4.67
CA ASP A 57 8.69 -1.40 3.34
C ASP A 57 7.67 -0.78 2.38
N CYS A 58 6.42 -0.59 2.83
CA CYS A 58 5.38 0.02 2.01
C CYS A 58 5.57 1.54 1.91
N HIS A 59 5.35 2.10 0.72
CA HIS A 59 5.40 3.55 0.50
C HIS A 59 4.45 4.34 1.40
N VAL A 60 3.25 3.83 1.72
CA VAL A 60 2.32 4.50 2.63
C VAL A 60 2.90 4.59 4.04
N TYR A 61 3.63 3.55 4.47
CA TYR A 61 4.33 3.55 5.74
C TYR A 61 5.50 4.54 5.72
N LEU A 62 6.32 4.50 4.67
CA LEU A 62 7.49 5.38 4.51
C LEU A 62 7.11 6.85 4.31
N ASP A 63 5.89 7.14 3.85
CA ASP A 63 5.34 8.48 3.70
C ASP A 63 4.71 9.05 5.00
N GLY A 64 4.70 8.28 6.11
CA GLY A 64 4.04 8.72 7.35
C GLY A 64 2.51 8.73 7.28
N LYS A 65 1.90 8.04 6.31
CA LYS A 65 0.45 8.06 6.04
C LYS A 65 -0.29 6.82 6.51
N CYS A 66 0.42 5.83 7.06
CA CYS A 66 -0.18 4.58 7.52
C CYS A 66 -0.97 4.79 8.82
N GLN A 67 -2.28 4.56 8.80
CA GLN A 67 -3.14 4.75 9.99
C GLN A 67 -2.87 3.72 11.08
N GLU A 68 -2.63 2.47 10.68
CA GLU A 68 -2.32 1.35 11.59
C GLU A 68 -0.82 1.19 11.82
N HIS A 69 -0.05 2.29 11.76
CA HIS A 69 1.41 2.28 11.94
C HIS A 69 1.84 1.61 13.26
N LYS A 70 0.99 1.63 14.29
CA LYS A 70 1.24 0.97 15.59
C LYS A 70 1.35 -0.55 15.48
N GLU A 71 0.68 -1.17 14.51
CA GLU A 71 0.80 -2.61 14.26
C GLU A 71 2.20 -3.00 13.76
N MET A 72 2.97 -2.03 13.26
CA MET A 72 4.35 -2.24 12.79
C MET A 72 5.39 -2.21 13.91
N ILE A 73 5.07 -1.70 15.11
CA ILE A 73 6.01 -1.62 16.24
C ILE A 73 6.71 -2.97 16.53
N PRO A 74 6.01 -4.13 16.55
CA PRO A 74 6.65 -5.43 16.75
C PRO A 74 7.59 -5.87 15.62
N HIS A 75 7.49 -5.24 14.44
CA HIS A 75 8.27 -5.55 13.24
C HIS A 75 9.45 -4.59 13.02
N LEU A 76 9.69 -3.63 13.93
CA LEU A 76 10.85 -2.73 13.88
C LEU A 76 12.09 -3.45 14.41
N GLU A 77 12.74 -4.22 13.54
CA GLU A 77 13.88 -5.07 13.90
C GLU A 77 15.17 -4.26 14.06
N THR A 78 15.37 -3.23 13.24
CA THR A 78 16.59 -2.43 13.23
C THR A 78 16.43 -1.10 13.95
N GLU A 79 17.56 -0.51 14.36
CA GLU A 79 17.56 0.85 14.92
C GLU A 79 17.16 1.91 13.88
N GLU A 80 17.40 1.63 12.59
CA GLU A 80 16.97 2.47 11.47
C GLU A 80 15.45 2.46 11.32
N ASP A 81 14.80 1.29 11.43
CA ASP A 81 13.33 1.18 11.39
C ASP A 81 12.67 1.93 12.54
N LYS A 82 13.26 1.84 13.74
CA LYS A 82 12.77 2.56 14.93
C LYS A 82 12.92 4.07 14.80
N ALA A 83 14.07 4.53 14.28
CA ALA A 83 14.31 5.96 14.04
C ALA A 83 13.33 6.51 12.99
N THR A 84 13.15 5.77 11.90
CA THR A 84 12.18 6.10 10.83
C THR A 84 10.75 6.17 11.39
N TYR A 85 10.35 5.20 12.22
CA TYR A 85 9.04 5.22 12.86
C TYR A 85 8.85 6.45 13.77
N GLN A 86 9.86 6.79 14.56
CA GLN A 86 9.81 7.95 15.47
C GLN A 86 9.63 9.26 14.68
N GLU A 87 10.43 9.45 13.62
CA GLU A 87 10.37 10.63 12.74
C GLU A 87 9.01 10.74 12.04
N LEU A 88 8.53 9.64 11.47
CA LEU A 88 7.33 9.66 10.64
C LEU A 88 6.02 9.68 11.44
N TYR A 89 5.98 9.14 12.66
CA TYR A 89 4.70 8.88 13.34
C TYR A 89 4.59 9.41 14.77
N ILE A 90 5.70 9.82 15.39
CA ILE A 90 5.69 10.32 16.77
C ILE A 90 6.01 11.81 16.82
N ASP A 91 6.97 12.28 16.04
CA ASP A 91 7.48 13.66 16.08
C ASP A 91 6.77 14.63 15.10
N GLN A 92 5.55 14.29 14.66
CA GLN A 92 4.71 15.13 13.78
C GLN A 92 4.02 16.30 14.50
#